data_AF-R9JG06-F1
#
_entry.id   AF-R9JG06-F1
#
_cell.length_a   1.000
_cell.length_b   1.000
_cell.length_c   1.000
_cell.angle_alpha   90.00
_cell.angle_beta   90.00
_cell.angle_gamma   90.00
#
_symmetry.space_group_name_H-M   'P 1'
#
loop_
_entity.id
_entity.type
_entity.pdbx_description
1 polymer ?
#
loop_
_entity_poly.entity_id
_entity_poly.type
_entity_poly.pdbx_seq_one_letter_code
_entity_poly.pdbx_strand_id
1 'polypeptide(L)' 'MKNAGNLKKIEVISVVKEKYGRKRFVRYKTGAALYDMSQSSFEDLAEKAGAKYKIGKMVLVNCDIFEEYLL' A
#
# COMPACT_ATOMS: atom_id res chain seq x y z
N MET A 1 -1.67 28.72 -11.42
CA MET A 1 -0.96 27.80 -12.35
C MET A 1 -1.06 26.40 -11.78
N LYS A 2 -1.88 25.51 -12.38
CA LYS A 2 -2.09 24.15 -11.87
C LYS A 2 -0.94 23.26 -12.34
N ASN A 3 -0.17 22.71 -11.40
CA ASN A 3 1.04 21.92 -11.64
C ASN A 3 0.76 20.65 -12.47
N ALA A 4 1.28 20.60 -13.70
CA ALA A 4 1.17 19.47 -14.63
C ALA A 4 1.70 18.14 -14.06
N GLY A 5 2.63 18.18 -13.09
CA GLY A 5 3.14 17.00 -12.41
C GLY A 5 2.12 16.27 -11.54
N ASN A 6 1.05 16.94 -11.10
CA ASN A 6 0.02 16.33 -10.27
C ASN A 6 -1.00 15.54 -11.11
N LEU A 7 -1.28 15.99 -12.34
CA LEU A 7 -2.23 15.32 -13.25
C LEU A 7 -1.72 13.95 -13.70
N LYS A 8 -0.45 13.85 -14.15
CA LYS A 8 0.14 12.57 -14.59
C LYS A 8 0.17 11.52 -13.47
N LYS A 9 0.35 11.94 -12.22
CA LYS A 9 0.36 11.04 -11.05
C LYS A 9 -1.03 10.52 -10.73
N ILE A 10 -2.06 11.37 -10.84
CA ILE A 10 -3.46 11.00 -10.63
C ILE A 10 -3.90 9.98 -11.69
N GLU A 11 -3.54 10.23 -12.95
CA GLU A 11 -3.89 9.38 -14.10
C GLU A 11 -3.24 7.98 -14.02
N VAL A 12 -1.96 7.91 -13.64
CA VAL A 12 -1.29 6.61 -13.43
C VAL A 12 -1.91 5.84 -12.26
N ILE A 13 -2.34 6.53 -11.20
CA ILE A 13 -3.01 5.89 -10.06
C ILE A 13 -4.39 5.35 -10.45
N SER A 14 -5.18 6.08 -11.26
CA SER A 14 -6.50 5.61 -11.71
C SER A 14 -6.38 4.40 -12.62
N VAL A 15 -5.42 4.39 -13.56
CA VAL A 15 -5.19 3.25 -14.47
C VAL A 15 -4.74 2.00 -13.70
N VAL A 16 -3.89 2.14 -12.68
CA VAL A 16 -3.49 1.00 -11.83
C VAL A 16 -4.67 0.48 -11.01
N LYS A 17 -5.57 1.37 -10.56
CA LYS A 17 -6.77 1.02 -9.78
C LYS A 17 -7.82 0.30 -10.64
N GLU A 18 -8.03 0.75 -11.88
CA GLU A 18 -8.96 0.10 -12.82
C GLU A 18 -8.44 -1.24 -13.35
N LYS A 19 -7.15 -1.34 -13.69
CA LYS A 19 -6.59 -2.55 -14.33
C LYS A 19 -6.29 -3.68 -13.33
N TYR A 20 -6.11 -3.36 -12.05
CA TYR A 20 -5.75 -4.33 -11.00
C TYR A 20 -6.66 -4.32 -9.77
N GLY A 21 -7.73 -3.52 -9.74
CA GLY A 21 -8.73 -3.46 -8.67
C GLY A 21 -8.28 -2.80 -7.37
N ARG A 22 -7.06 -3.06 -6.89
CA ARG A 22 -6.44 -2.45 -5.69
C ARG A 22 -4.91 -2.35 -5.87
N LYS A 23 -4.26 -1.40 -5.19
CA LYS A 23 -2.79 -1.42 -5.07
C LYS A 23 -2.42 -2.63 -4.21
N ARG A 24 -1.91 -3.69 -4.83
CA ARG A 24 -1.49 -4.92 -4.11
C ARG A 24 -0.37 -4.68 -3.11
N PHE A 25 0.47 -3.65 -3.33
CA PHE A 25 1.60 -3.37 -2.47
C PHE A 25 1.59 -1.93 -1.97
N VAL A 26 1.71 -1.75 -0.65
CA VAL A 26 1.77 -0.44 0.00
C VAL A 26 2.98 -0.33 0.91
N ARG A 27 3.52 0.88 1.08
CA ARG A 27 4.49 1.16 2.15
C ARG A 27 3.74 1.36 3.46
N TYR A 28 4.43 1.20 4.59
CA TYR A 28 3.84 1.30 5.93
C TYR A 28 2.97 2.55 6.14
N LYS A 29 3.48 3.75 5.82
CA LYS A 29 2.68 4.98 5.97
C LYS A 29 1.37 4.96 5.16
N THR A 30 1.39 4.39 3.96
CA THR A 30 0.18 4.28 3.11
C THR A 30 -0.76 3.18 3.61
N GLY A 31 -0.23 2.04 4.02
CA GLY A 31 -1.03 0.94 4.56
C GLY A 31 -1.69 1.31 5.90
N ALA A 32 -0.93 1.91 6.81
CA ALA A 32 -1.45 2.42 8.08
C ALA A 32 -2.64 3.37 7.88
N ALA A 33 -2.52 4.32 6.93
CA ALA A 33 -3.63 5.21 6.58
C ALA A 33 -4.80 4.50 5.86
N LEU A 34 -4.53 3.43 5.10
CA LEU A 34 -5.55 2.67 4.38
C LEU A 34 -6.47 1.90 5.32
N TYR A 35 -5.91 1.35 6.40
CA TYR A 35 -6.65 0.55 7.39
C TYR A 35 -6.96 1.34 8.67
N ASP A 36 -6.83 2.66 8.63
CA ASP A 36 -7.09 3.58 9.74
C ASP A 36 -6.44 3.15 11.08
N MET A 37 -5.16 2.77 11.02
CA MET A 37 -4.40 2.30 12.18
C MET A 37 -3.02 2.96 12.29
N SER A 38 -2.40 2.83 13.46
CA SER A 38 -1.04 3.34 13.66
C SER A 38 -0.04 2.59 12.76
N GLN A 39 1.06 3.27 12.41
CA GLN A 39 2.09 2.65 11.55
C GLN A 39 2.73 1.43 12.22
N SER A 40 3.01 1.48 13.51
CA SER A 40 3.54 0.34 14.26
C SER A 40 2.58 -0.85 14.25
N SER A 41 1.28 -0.60 14.49
CA SER A 41 0.26 -1.67 14.42
C SER A 41 0.21 -2.31 13.04
N PHE A 42 0.25 -1.51 11.97
CA PHE A 42 0.26 -2.03 10.60
C PHE A 42 1.52 -2.85 10.31
N GLU A 43 2.70 -2.38 10.73
CA GLU A 43 3.96 -3.09 10.57
C GLU A 43 3.97 -4.44 11.29
N ASP A 44 3.52 -4.47 12.54
CA ASP A 44 3.47 -5.67 13.37
C ASP A 44 2.50 -6.70 12.80
N LEU A 45 1.31 -6.26 12.37
CA LEU A 45 0.32 -7.13 11.73
C LEU A 45 0.82 -7.65 10.38
N ALA A 46 1.50 -6.82 9.59
CA ALA A 46 2.07 -7.23 8.32
C ALA A 46 3.22 -8.23 8.48
N GLU A 47 4.00 -8.14 9.56
CA GLU A 47 4.99 -9.17 9.92
C GLU A 47 4.31 -10.48 10.28
N LYS A 48 3.30 -10.45 11.17
CA LYS A 48 2.55 -11.64 11.58
C LYS A 48 1.84 -12.33 10.42
N ALA A 49 1.32 -11.54 9.47
CA ALA A 49 0.69 -12.05 8.25
C ALA A 49 1.70 -12.62 7.24
N GLY A 50 3.01 -12.43 7.43
CA GLY A 50 4.01 -12.79 6.42
C GLY A 50 3.90 -11.94 5.14
N ALA A 51 3.28 -10.76 5.21
CA ALA A 51 2.94 -9.94 4.07
C ALA A 51 4.05 -8.95 3.66
N LYS A 52 5.21 -8.95 4.34
CA LYS A 52 6.31 -7.99 4.13
C LYS A 52 7.29 -8.44 3.05
N TYR A 53 7.60 -7.54 2.12
CA TYR A 53 8.57 -7.74 1.05
C TYR A 53 9.64 -6.65 1.10
N LYS A 54 10.89 -7.05 1.30
CA LYS A 54 12.05 -6.15 1.33
C LYS A 54 12.65 -6.04 -0.07
N ILE A 55 12.67 -4.82 -0.61
CA ILE A 55 13.25 -4.50 -1.92
C ILE A 55 14.31 -3.42 -1.72
N GLY A 56 15.58 -3.84 -1.68
CA GLY A 56 16.70 -2.97 -1.32
C GLY A 56 16.53 -2.39 0.08
N LYS A 57 16.36 -1.05 0.17
CA LYS A 57 16.16 -0.31 1.42
C LYS A 57 14.68 -0.01 1.72
N MET A 58 13.74 -0.52 0.93
CA MET A 58 12.30 -0.30 1.06
C MET A 58 11.61 -1.58 1.54
N VAL A 59 10.54 -1.42 2.33
CA VAL A 59 9.57 -2.47 2.60
C VAL A 59 8.23 -2.13 1.95
N LEU A 60 7.63 -3.13 1.30
CA LEU A 60 6.27 -3.12 0.80
C LEU A 60 5.47 -4.21 1.51
N VAL A 61 4.19 -3.98 1.74
CA VAL A 61 3.25 -4.94 2.31
C VAL A 61 2.29 -5.38 1.22
N ASN A 62 2.15 -6.69 1.01
CA ASN A 62 1.13 -7.27 0.15
C ASN A 62 -0.23 -7.19 0.84
N CYS A 63 -1.13 -6.34 0.34
CA CYS A 63 -2.45 -6.15 0.92
C CYS A 63 -3.32 -7.40 0.82
N ASP A 64 -3.14 -8.26 -0.19
CA ASP A 64 -3.99 -9.45 -0.35
C ASP A 64 -3.73 -10.45 0.80
N ILE A 65 -2.45 -10.73 1.09
CA ILE A 65 -2.04 -11.59 2.22
C ILE A 65 -2.41 -10.95 3.56
N PHE A 66 -2.24 -9.62 3.66
CA PHE A 66 -2.57 -8.90 4.87
C PHE A 66 -4.08 -8.92 5.18
N GLU A 67 -4.93 -8.68 4.17
CA GLU A 67 -6.40 -8.73 4.28
C GLU A 67 -6.87 -10.16 4.64
N GLU A 68 -6.26 -11.20 4.05
CA GLU A 68 -6.56 -12.60 4.38
C GLU A 68 -6.25 -12.93 5.84
N TYR A 69 -5.19 -12.36 6.42
CA TYR A 69 -4.84 -12.54 7.84
C TYR A 69 -5.79 -11.82 8.82
N LEU A 70 -6.47 -10.75 8.39
CA LEU A 70 -7.36 -9.97 9.25
C LEU A 70 -8.79 -10.53 9.36
N LEU A 71 -9.17 -11.46 8.48
CA LEU A 71 -10.48 -12.13 8.45
C LEU A 71 -10.48 -13.40 9.30
#